data_AF-A0AA96XD43-F1
#
_entry.id   AF-A0AA96XD43-F1
#
_cell.length_a   1.000
_cell.length_b   1.000
_cell.length_c   1.000
_cell.angle_alpha   90.00
_cell.angle_beta   90.00
_cell.angle_gamma   90.00
#
_symmetry.space_group_name_H-M   'P 1'
#
loop_
_entity.id
_entity.type
_entity.pdbx_description
1 polymer ?
#
loop_
_entity_poly.entity_id
_entity_poly.type
_entity_poly.pdbx_seq_one_letter_code
_entity_poly.pdbx_strand_id
1 'polypeptide(L)'
;MPRILSLCALLFLFTSATSISQEAEEKKKDSAQSEVDTLEKPLYTPFVERYMLDEIKQLRIDQANAKQELIQQIVDREHNSVDRAVAYATDTVTYFFYLIAAATSILVLVGWRSFQDIKERVHSLADEEISKLVQEYEKRLEVIEKQLQQKTQHIEENREEIELTQEVQSLWLRAQQESSVANKIAIYDEILRLRHEDVEALTYKADAVLELNEPQWAANLCHQALGIDPDNSHAFYQLACAHTAMGQFDEALRYLAEAIKRRESYRDEILVDSALQPLAESEVFEELDQVIANTPSPQSGGKGS
;
A
#
# COMPACT_ATOMS: atom_id res chain seq x y z
N MET A 1 -42.66 -94.74 3.06
CA MET A 1 -42.46 -95.69 4.18
C MET A 1 -42.02 -97.07 3.64
N PRO A 2 -40.75 -97.23 3.18
CA PRO A 2 -40.08 -98.53 3.42
C PRO A 2 -38.55 -98.45 3.67
N ARG A 3 -37.95 -97.26 3.82
CA ARG A 3 -36.49 -97.14 4.13
C ARG A 3 -36.17 -97.21 5.63
N ILE A 4 -37.14 -96.94 6.49
CA ILE A 4 -37.03 -97.18 7.95
C ILE A 4 -37.00 -98.70 8.23
N LEU A 5 -37.71 -99.51 7.43
CA LEU A 5 -37.67 -100.99 7.52
C LEU A 5 -36.29 -101.57 7.15
N SER A 6 -35.59 -100.97 6.18
CA SER A 6 -34.24 -101.40 5.79
C SER A 6 -33.19 -101.08 6.86
N LEU A 7 -33.39 -100.00 7.63
CA LEU A 7 -32.50 -99.61 8.72
C LEU A 7 -32.69 -100.53 9.94
N CYS A 8 -33.93 -100.97 10.22
CA CYS A 8 -34.21 -101.97 11.26
C CYS A 8 -33.68 -103.38 10.91
N ALA A 9 -33.66 -103.77 9.63
CA ALA A 9 -33.10 -105.06 9.19
C ALA A 9 -31.56 -105.13 9.32
N LEU A 10 -30.86 -104.01 9.10
CA LEU A 10 -29.40 -103.91 9.30
C LEU A 10 -29.00 -103.86 10.78
N LEU A 11 -29.85 -103.27 11.64
CA LEU A 11 -29.68 -103.31 13.09
C LEU A 11 -29.93 -104.71 13.69
N PHE A 12 -30.86 -105.49 13.12
CA PHE A 12 -31.10 -106.87 13.54
C PHE A 12 -29.99 -107.85 13.13
N LEU A 13 -29.29 -107.61 12.01
CA LEU A 13 -28.13 -108.40 11.60
C LEU A 13 -26.89 -108.15 12.49
N PHE A 14 -26.77 -106.95 13.06
CA PHE A 14 -25.69 -106.61 13.99
C PHE A 14 -25.91 -107.20 15.40
N THR A 15 -27.17 -107.34 15.86
CA THR A 15 -27.47 -107.93 17.18
C THR A 15 -27.34 -109.46 17.19
N SER A 16 -27.64 -110.14 16.07
CA SER A 16 -27.43 -111.59 15.95
C SER A 16 -25.95 -112.00 15.84
N ALA A 17 -25.08 -111.10 15.34
CA ALA A 17 -23.65 -111.33 15.31
C ALA A 17 -23.04 -111.30 16.72
N THR A 18 -23.51 -110.39 17.58
CA THR A 18 -23.04 -110.27 18.98
C THR A 18 -23.43 -111.43 19.90
N SER A 19 -24.57 -112.09 19.65
CA SER A 19 -24.97 -113.27 20.44
C SER A 19 -24.18 -114.53 20.10
N ILE A 20 -23.72 -114.68 18.85
CA ILE A 20 -22.88 -115.82 18.42
C ILE A 20 -21.44 -115.68 18.95
N SER A 21 -20.92 -114.45 19.10
CA SER A 21 -19.61 -114.22 19.73
C SER A 21 -19.64 -114.44 21.26
N GLN A 22 -20.74 -114.14 21.94
CA GLN A 22 -20.85 -114.36 23.40
C GLN A 22 -20.94 -115.85 23.78
N GLU A 23 -21.68 -116.68 23.04
CA GLU A 23 -21.68 -118.15 23.28
C GLU A 23 -20.33 -118.80 22.95
N ALA A 24 -19.58 -118.23 21.98
CA ALA A 24 -18.23 -118.69 21.65
C ALA A 24 -17.19 -118.26 22.70
N GLU A 25 -17.35 -117.10 23.34
CA GLU A 25 -16.49 -116.65 24.45
C GLU A 25 -16.80 -117.36 25.78
N GLU A 26 -18.08 -117.63 26.10
CA GLU A 26 -18.46 -118.40 27.30
C GLU A 26 -17.98 -119.84 27.23
N LYS A 27 -18.11 -120.53 26.06
CA LYS A 27 -17.51 -121.88 25.89
C LYS A 27 -15.99 -121.89 26.00
N LYS A 28 -15.31 -120.80 25.63
CA LYS A 28 -13.84 -120.68 25.77
C LYS A 28 -13.43 -120.37 27.21
N LYS A 29 -14.24 -119.58 27.94
CA LYS A 29 -14.01 -119.28 29.36
C LYS A 29 -14.28 -120.51 30.24
N ASP A 30 -15.35 -121.26 30.03
CA ASP A 30 -15.62 -122.48 30.81
C ASP A 30 -14.59 -123.58 30.54
N SER A 31 -14.12 -123.72 29.28
CA SER A 31 -13.00 -124.60 28.94
C SER A 31 -11.69 -124.16 29.60
N ALA A 32 -11.41 -122.87 29.67
CA ALA A 32 -10.20 -122.34 30.30
C ALA A 32 -10.25 -122.43 31.83
N GLN A 33 -11.43 -122.22 32.45
CA GLN A 33 -11.62 -122.31 33.90
C GLN A 33 -11.51 -123.77 34.38
N SER A 34 -12.03 -124.73 33.59
CA SER A 34 -11.88 -126.17 33.82
C SER A 34 -10.43 -126.66 33.73
N GLU A 35 -9.57 -126.03 32.93
CA GLU A 35 -8.14 -126.38 32.84
C GLU A 35 -7.34 -125.77 34.01
N VAL A 36 -7.78 -124.63 34.56
CA VAL A 36 -7.09 -123.93 35.66
C VAL A 36 -7.21 -124.66 37.00
N ASP A 37 -8.34 -125.32 37.28
CA ASP A 37 -8.60 -125.99 38.55
C ASP A 37 -7.91 -127.39 38.70
N THR A 38 -7.21 -127.87 37.66
CA THR A 38 -6.43 -129.14 37.67
C THR A 38 -4.91 -128.97 37.63
N LEU A 39 -4.38 -127.76 37.86
CA LEU A 39 -2.95 -127.47 37.74
C LEU A 39 -2.19 -127.56 39.08
N GLU A 40 -1.44 -128.66 39.28
CA GLU A 40 -0.61 -128.90 40.48
C GLU A 40 0.77 -128.21 40.48
N LYS A 41 1.12 -127.39 39.47
CA LYS A 41 2.36 -126.56 39.46
C LYS A 41 2.16 -125.21 38.78
N PRO A 42 2.79 -124.13 39.28
CA PRO A 42 2.68 -122.81 38.67
C PRO A 42 3.27 -122.81 37.25
N LEU A 43 2.52 -122.25 36.31
CA LEU A 43 2.81 -122.18 34.86
C LEU A 43 4.05 -121.35 34.46
N TYR A 44 4.86 -120.90 35.42
CA TYR A 44 6.03 -120.06 35.15
C TYR A 44 7.32 -120.87 35.32
N THR A 45 8.02 -121.10 34.21
CA THR A 45 9.38 -121.66 34.21
C THR A 45 10.40 -120.51 34.17
N PRO A 46 11.62 -120.65 34.75
CA PRO A 46 12.64 -119.59 34.77
C PRO A 46 13.01 -118.99 33.40
N PHE A 47 12.79 -119.75 32.31
CA PHE A 47 13.01 -119.28 30.94
C PHE A 47 11.94 -118.28 30.47
N VAL A 48 10.67 -118.49 30.83
CA VAL A 48 9.57 -117.61 30.44
C VAL A 48 9.67 -116.26 31.14
N GLU A 49 10.10 -116.24 32.41
CA GLU A 49 10.34 -114.99 33.14
C GLU A 49 11.41 -114.12 32.47
N ARG A 50 12.54 -114.71 32.07
CA ARG A 50 13.61 -113.98 31.40
C ARG A 50 13.20 -113.46 30.03
N TYR A 51 12.50 -114.27 29.24
CA TYR A 51 11.98 -113.85 27.94
C TYR A 51 11.02 -112.65 28.08
N MET A 52 10.09 -112.70 29.04
CA MET A 52 9.17 -111.59 29.30
C MET A 52 9.89 -110.33 29.77
N LEU A 53 10.93 -110.46 30.61
CA LEU A 53 11.73 -109.31 31.04
C LEU A 53 12.51 -108.68 29.89
N ASP A 54 13.07 -109.48 28.99
CA ASP A 54 13.78 -109.00 27.80
C ASP A 54 12.82 -108.32 26.82
N GLU A 55 11.62 -108.86 26.59
CA GLU A 55 10.56 -108.22 25.80
C GLU A 55 10.09 -106.90 26.43
N ILE A 56 9.89 -106.84 27.75
CA ILE A 56 9.52 -105.59 28.45
C ILE A 56 10.65 -104.55 28.34
N LYS A 57 11.91 -104.98 28.42
CA LYS A 57 13.06 -104.09 28.26
C LYS A 57 13.16 -103.58 26.83
N GLN A 58 12.97 -104.44 25.83
CA GLN A 58 12.90 -104.04 24.42
C GLN A 58 11.74 -103.08 24.18
N LEU A 59 10.55 -103.36 24.68
CA LEU A 59 9.39 -102.47 24.61
C LEU A 59 9.67 -101.10 25.23
N ARG A 60 10.37 -101.01 26.36
CA ARG A 60 10.76 -99.71 26.94
C ARG A 60 11.77 -98.96 26.07
N ILE A 61 12.72 -99.68 25.46
CA ILE A 61 13.69 -99.09 24.53
C ILE A 61 12.97 -98.57 23.29
N ASP A 62 12.06 -99.36 22.72
CA ASP A 62 11.27 -98.99 21.56
C ASP A 62 10.32 -97.81 21.87
N GLN A 63 9.69 -97.81 23.05
CA GLN A 63 8.89 -96.66 23.51
C GLN A 63 9.74 -95.40 23.71
N ALA A 64 10.97 -95.53 24.24
CA ALA A 64 11.87 -94.40 24.40
C ALA A 64 12.33 -93.84 23.04
N ASN A 65 12.68 -94.72 22.10
CA ASN A 65 13.07 -94.35 20.74
C ASN A 65 11.92 -93.68 19.99
N ALA A 66 10.71 -94.27 20.04
CA ALA A 66 9.52 -93.69 19.43
C ALA A 66 9.17 -92.32 20.04
N LYS A 67 9.29 -92.17 21.37
CA LYS A 67 9.10 -90.88 22.04
C LYS A 67 10.13 -89.86 21.59
N GLN A 68 11.39 -90.25 21.44
CA GLN A 68 12.44 -89.36 20.96
C GLN A 68 12.18 -88.90 19.52
N GLU A 69 11.80 -89.82 18.63
CA GLU A 69 11.46 -89.50 17.24
C GLU A 69 10.27 -88.55 17.16
N LEU A 70 9.20 -88.81 17.92
CA LEU A 70 8.02 -87.94 17.98
C LEU A 70 8.36 -86.55 18.53
N ILE A 71 9.18 -86.47 19.58
CA ILE A 71 9.65 -85.18 20.12
C ILE A 71 10.43 -84.44 19.05
N GLN A 72 11.33 -85.11 18.34
CA GLN A 72 12.12 -84.49 17.28
C GLN A 72 11.24 -83.96 16.14
N GLN A 73 10.27 -84.76 15.67
CA GLN A 73 9.32 -84.34 14.63
C GLN A 73 8.44 -83.15 15.06
N ILE A 74 8.00 -83.12 16.33
CA ILE A 74 7.24 -81.99 16.87
C ILE A 74 8.12 -80.73 16.91
N VAL A 75 9.34 -80.85 17.44
CA VAL A 75 10.30 -79.74 17.52
C VAL A 75 10.63 -79.21 16.11
N ASP A 76 10.89 -80.08 15.15
CA ASP A 76 11.17 -79.70 13.77
C ASP A 76 9.96 -79.03 13.11
N ARG A 77 8.73 -79.52 13.38
CA ARG A 77 7.50 -78.88 12.88
C ARG A 77 7.28 -77.51 13.50
N GLU A 78 7.50 -77.37 14.81
CA GLU A 78 7.41 -76.10 15.53
C GLU A 78 8.41 -75.10 14.96
N HIS A 79 9.69 -75.47 14.83
CA HIS A 79 10.71 -74.63 14.20
C HIS A 79 10.32 -74.21 12.78
N ASN A 80 9.92 -75.15 11.92
CA ASN A 80 9.48 -74.82 10.56
C ASN A 80 8.22 -73.94 10.53
N SER A 81 7.35 -74.02 11.53
CA SER A 81 6.18 -73.15 11.63
C SER A 81 6.55 -71.74 12.09
N VAL A 82 7.47 -71.64 13.06
CA VAL A 82 8.02 -70.39 13.57
C VAL A 82 8.82 -69.68 12.47
N ASP A 83 9.69 -70.40 11.76
CA ASP A 83 10.51 -69.84 10.68
C ASP A 83 9.65 -69.27 9.56
N ARG A 84 8.55 -69.93 9.19
CA ARG A 84 7.60 -69.38 8.19
C ARG A 84 6.89 -68.14 8.71
N ALA A 85 6.49 -68.11 9.97
CA ALA A 85 5.85 -66.94 10.57
C ALA A 85 6.82 -65.75 10.65
N VAL A 86 8.08 -66.00 11.04
CA VAL A 86 9.14 -65.00 11.11
C VAL A 86 9.51 -64.50 9.72
N ALA A 87 9.64 -65.38 8.72
CA ALA A 87 9.89 -64.99 7.33
C ALA A 87 8.76 -64.10 6.79
N TYR A 88 7.50 -64.49 6.99
CA TYR A 88 6.36 -63.66 6.58
C TYR A 88 6.33 -62.30 7.28
N ALA A 89 6.62 -62.24 8.57
CA ALA A 89 6.73 -60.97 9.31
C ALA A 89 7.88 -60.11 8.78
N THR A 90 9.03 -60.72 8.48
CA THR A 90 10.21 -60.01 7.95
C THR A 90 9.95 -59.46 6.55
N ASP A 91 9.35 -60.26 5.66
CA ASP A 91 9.02 -59.84 4.30
C ASP A 91 7.99 -58.72 4.30
N THR A 92 6.89 -58.85 5.06
CA THR A 92 5.85 -57.81 5.14
C THR A 92 6.41 -56.49 5.65
N VAL A 93 7.20 -56.52 6.73
CA VAL A 93 7.88 -55.34 7.26
C VAL A 93 8.82 -54.73 6.22
N THR A 94 9.58 -55.55 5.49
CA THR A 94 10.50 -55.10 4.44
C THR A 94 9.76 -54.42 3.28
N TYR A 95 8.64 -54.98 2.83
CA TYR A 95 7.81 -54.35 1.79
C TYR A 95 7.18 -53.03 2.26
N PHE A 96 6.73 -52.93 3.52
CA PHE A 96 6.27 -51.65 4.07
C PHE A 96 7.38 -50.60 4.08
N PHE A 97 8.60 -50.97 4.45
CA PHE A 97 9.75 -50.06 4.37
C PHE A 97 10.01 -49.59 2.94
N TYR A 98 9.94 -50.48 1.94
CA TYR A 98 10.09 -50.07 0.55
C TYR A 98 8.96 -49.17 0.05
N LEU A 99 7.71 -49.42 0.45
CA LEU A 99 6.59 -48.55 0.10
C LEU A 99 6.73 -47.15 0.70
N ILE A 100 7.13 -47.08 1.98
CA ILE A 100 7.40 -45.79 2.64
C ILE A 100 8.56 -45.08 1.95
N ALA A 101 9.66 -45.79 1.65
CA ALA A 101 10.81 -45.22 0.96
C ALA A 101 10.46 -44.69 -0.45
N ALA A 102 9.63 -45.42 -1.19
CA ALA A 102 9.15 -44.98 -2.50
C ALA A 102 8.26 -43.73 -2.37
N ALA A 103 7.32 -43.72 -1.42
CA ALA A 103 6.44 -42.58 -1.17
C ALA A 103 7.21 -41.33 -0.69
N THR A 104 8.20 -41.50 0.19
CA THR A 104 9.05 -40.39 0.65
C THR A 104 9.93 -39.84 -0.46
N SER A 105 10.50 -40.71 -1.30
CA SER A 105 11.28 -40.28 -2.48
C SER A 105 10.45 -39.43 -3.44
N ILE A 106 9.21 -39.87 -3.72
CA ILE A 106 8.26 -39.11 -4.56
C ILE A 106 7.90 -37.77 -3.91
N LEU A 107 7.60 -37.77 -2.60
CA LEU A 107 7.22 -36.57 -1.87
C LEU A 107 8.35 -35.54 -1.84
N VAL A 108 9.61 -35.96 -1.70
CA VAL A 108 10.78 -35.08 -1.76
C VAL A 108 10.96 -34.50 -3.16
N LEU A 109 10.82 -35.31 -4.22
CA LEU A 109 10.94 -34.82 -5.61
C LEU A 109 9.86 -33.78 -5.94
N VAL A 110 8.61 -34.05 -5.58
CA VAL A 110 7.49 -33.12 -5.80
C VAL A 110 7.62 -31.89 -4.90
N GLY A 111 8.00 -32.09 -3.64
CA GLY A 111 8.21 -31.01 -2.66
C GLY A 111 9.33 -30.06 -3.07
N TRP A 112 10.45 -30.56 -3.58
CA TRP A 112 11.57 -29.73 -4.03
C TRP A 112 11.19 -28.85 -5.23
N ARG A 113 10.51 -29.42 -6.24
CA ARG A 113 10.04 -28.64 -7.40
C ARG A 113 9.04 -27.56 -7.00
N SER A 114 8.05 -27.92 -6.18
CA SER A 114 7.06 -26.97 -5.66
C SER A 114 7.70 -25.82 -4.87
N PHE A 115 8.68 -26.13 -4.02
CA PHE A 115 9.38 -25.10 -3.24
C PHE A 115 10.16 -24.13 -4.13
N GLN A 116 10.82 -24.64 -5.16
CA GLN A 116 11.54 -23.81 -6.14
C GLN A 116 10.56 -22.93 -6.94
N ASP A 117 9.44 -23.48 -7.40
CA ASP A 117 8.40 -22.73 -8.13
C ASP A 117 7.77 -21.64 -7.26
N ILE A 118 7.51 -21.92 -5.98
CA ILE A 118 6.97 -20.93 -5.03
C ILE A 118 7.97 -19.79 -4.82
N LYS A 119 9.25 -20.11 -4.64
CA LYS A 119 10.30 -19.10 -4.46
C LYS A 119 10.39 -18.17 -5.67
N GLU A 120 10.40 -18.73 -6.88
CA GLU A 120 10.50 -17.94 -8.11
C GLU A 120 9.27 -17.03 -8.30
N ARG A 121 8.06 -17.53 -8.04
CA ARG A 121 6.82 -16.74 -8.11
C ARG A 121 6.75 -15.63 -7.06
N VAL A 122 7.19 -15.90 -5.83
CA VAL A 122 7.20 -14.90 -4.76
C VAL A 122 8.16 -13.76 -5.10
N HIS A 123 9.36 -14.08 -5.61
CA HIS A 123 10.29 -13.05 -6.07
C HIS A 123 9.73 -12.24 -7.23
N SER A 124 9.18 -12.89 -8.27
CA SER A 124 8.64 -12.16 -9.42
C SER A 124 7.47 -11.23 -9.07
N LEU A 125 6.55 -11.69 -8.19
CA LEU A 125 5.43 -10.88 -7.73
C LEU A 125 5.89 -9.71 -6.86
N ALA A 126 6.87 -9.95 -5.98
CA ALA A 126 7.45 -8.91 -5.16
C ALA A 126 8.15 -7.86 -6.03
N ASP A 127 8.95 -8.28 -7.02
CA ASP A 127 9.66 -7.38 -7.93
C ASP A 127 8.68 -6.55 -8.77
N GLU A 128 7.57 -7.15 -9.23
CA GLU A 128 6.53 -6.44 -9.99
C GLU A 128 5.81 -5.40 -9.13
N GLU A 129 5.41 -5.74 -7.91
CA GLU A 129 4.74 -4.79 -7.00
C GLU A 129 5.69 -3.69 -6.52
N ILE A 130 6.95 -4.03 -6.24
CA ILE A 130 7.98 -3.03 -5.91
C ILE A 130 8.17 -2.08 -7.09
N SER A 131 8.26 -2.59 -8.33
CA SER A 131 8.41 -1.75 -9.52
C SER A 131 7.22 -0.82 -9.71
N LYS A 132 5.98 -1.31 -9.53
CA LYS A 132 4.77 -0.48 -9.55
C LYS A 132 4.80 0.62 -8.49
N LEU A 133 5.12 0.28 -7.25
CA LEU A 133 5.21 1.24 -6.15
C LEU A 133 6.28 2.30 -6.46
N VAL A 134 7.46 1.89 -6.89
CA VAL A 134 8.55 2.82 -7.26
C VAL A 134 8.09 3.76 -8.37
N GLN A 135 7.44 3.25 -9.42
CA GLN A 135 6.94 4.09 -10.51
C GLN A 135 5.84 5.06 -10.06
N GLU A 136 4.94 4.62 -9.17
CA GLU A 136 3.92 5.49 -8.59
C GLU A 136 4.54 6.59 -7.72
N TYR A 137 5.53 6.26 -6.90
CA TYR A 137 6.25 7.23 -6.08
C TYR A 137 7.09 8.18 -6.92
N GLU A 138 7.75 7.72 -7.98
CA GLU A 138 8.49 8.54 -8.93
C GLU A 138 7.56 9.57 -9.58
N LYS A 139 6.40 9.14 -10.06
CA LYS A 139 5.40 10.04 -10.65
C LYS A 139 4.86 11.06 -9.64
N ARG A 140 4.59 10.63 -8.40
CA ARG A 140 4.15 11.55 -7.33
C ARG A 140 5.25 12.56 -6.98
N LEU A 141 6.51 12.12 -6.94
CA LEU A 141 7.65 12.98 -6.66
C LEU A 141 7.85 14.01 -7.77
N GLU A 142 7.73 13.61 -9.04
CA GLU A 142 7.80 14.52 -10.19
C GLU A 142 6.72 15.61 -10.12
N VAL A 143 5.49 15.25 -9.75
CA VAL A 143 4.40 16.22 -9.56
C VAL A 143 4.73 17.20 -8.42
N ILE A 144 5.23 16.70 -7.30
CA ILE A 144 5.60 17.54 -6.15
C ILE A 144 6.76 18.47 -6.52
N GLU A 145 7.78 17.96 -7.20
CA GLU A 145 8.92 18.76 -7.67
C GLU A 145 8.46 19.89 -8.58
N LYS A 146 7.61 19.58 -9.57
CA LYS A 146 7.05 20.59 -10.47
C LYS A 146 6.25 21.65 -9.73
N GLN A 147 5.42 21.24 -8.76
CA GLN A 147 4.65 22.18 -7.94
C GLN A 147 5.53 23.05 -7.05
N LEU A 148 6.61 22.49 -6.49
CA LEU A 148 7.58 23.24 -5.70
C LEU A 148 8.33 24.24 -6.56
N GLN A 149 8.81 23.83 -7.74
CA GLN A 149 9.49 24.74 -8.68
C GLN A 149 8.60 25.91 -9.07
N GLN A 150 7.34 25.65 -9.45
CA GLN A 150 6.38 26.71 -9.77
C GLN A 150 6.13 27.65 -8.59
N LYS A 151 5.91 27.11 -7.38
CA LYS A 151 5.70 27.93 -6.18
C LYS A 151 6.94 28.76 -5.84
N THR A 152 8.14 28.19 -5.96
CA THR A 152 9.39 28.91 -5.71
C THR A 152 9.55 30.05 -6.70
N GLN A 153 9.27 29.83 -7.99
CA GLN A 153 9.31 30.89 -8.99
C GLN A 153 8.35 32.03 -8.64
N HIS A 154 7.09 31.71 -8.32
CA HIS A 154 6.12 32.73 -7.92
C HIS A 154 6.48 33.46 -6.61
N ILE A 155 7.13 32.77 -5.67
CA ILE A 155 7.62 33.39 -4.44
C ILE A 155 8.74 34.37 -4.77
N GLU A 156 9.65 34.03 -5.67
CA GLU A 156 10.76 34.91 -6.06
C GLU A 156 10.24 36.12 -6.84
N GLU A 157 9.36 35.93 -7.82
CA GLU A 157 8.70 37.03 -8.56
C GLU A 157 7.96 37.98 -7.59
N ASN A 158 7.16 37.43 -6.68
CA ASN A 158 6.46 38.24 -5.67
C ASN A 158 7.44 38.94 -4.72
N ARG A 159 8.57 38.31 -4.40
CA ARG A 159 9.59 38.90 -3.53
C ARG A 159 10.25 40.10 -4.21
N GLU A 160 10.63 39.98 -5.48
CA GLU A 160 11.18 41.08 -6.28
C GLU A 160 10.20 42.26 -6.35
N GLU A 161 8.91 42.00 -6.59
CA GLU A 161 7.87 43.04 -6.60
C GLU A 161 7.65 43.71 -5.24
N ILE A 162 7.73 42.94 -4.14
CA ILE A 162 7.65 43.48 -2.77
C ILE A 162 8.87 44.34 -2.47
N GLU A 163 10.07 43.88 -2.83
CA GLU A 163 11.31 44.64 -2.63
C GLU A 163 11.28 45.96 -3.42
N LEU A 164 10.85 45.93 -4.68
CA LEU A 164 10.66 47.13 -5.51
C LEU A 164 9.64 48.09 -4.90
N THR A 165 8.50 47.58 -4.43
CA THR A 165 7.45 48.40 -3.80
C THR A 165 7.95 49.04 -2.51
N GLN A 166 8.70 48.30 -1.69
CA GLN A 166 9.30 48.80 -0.46
C GLN A 166 10.35 49.86 -0.73
N GLU A 167 11.19 49.66 -1.76
CA GLU A 167 12.18 50.64 -2.19
C GLU A 167 11.51 51.94 -2.63
N VAL A 168 10.52 51.86 -3.54
CA VAL A 168 9.73 53.02 -3.98
C VAL A 168 9.06 53.72 -2.80
N GLN A 169 8.46 52.97 -1.86
CA GLN A 169 7.84 53.54 -0.67
C GLN A 169 8.86 54.27 0.22
N SER A 170 10.07 53.75 0.34
CA SER A 170 11.15 54.38 1.12
C SER A 170 11.62 55.68 0.45
N LEU A 171 11.68 55.71 -0.88
CA LEU A 171 12.00 56.91 -1.66
C LEU A 171 10.91 57.97 -1.50
N TRP A 172 9.64 57.59 -1.56
CA TRP A 172 8.51 58.48 -1.29
C TRP A 172 8.59 59.13 0.09
N LEU A 173 8.86 58.33 1.13
CA LEU A 173 9.00 58.83 2.49
C LEU A 173 10.16 59.83 2.60
N ARG A 174 11.27 59.55 1.92
CA ARG A 174 12.43 60.44 1.87
C ARG A 174 12.11 61.75 1.14
N ALA A 175 11.44 61.67 -0.02
CA ALA A 175 11.01 62.86 -0.77
C ALA A 175 10.12 63.78 0.07
N GLN A 176 9.21 63.21 0.86
CA GLN A 176 8.31 63.98 1.72
C GLN A 176 9.03 64.68 2.88
N GLN A 177 10.13 64.10 3.39
CA GLN A 177 10.91 64.67 4.49
C GLN A 177 11.97 65.67 4.02
N GLU A 178 12.34 65.62 2.75
CA GLU A 178 13.41 66.44 2.19
C GLU A 178 12.95 67.90 2.06
N SER A 179 13.69 68.84 2.65
CA SER A 179 13.35 70.27 2.56
C SER A 179 13.83 70.93 1.26
N SER A 180 14.83 70.36 0.59
CA SER A 180 15.40 70.94 -0.63
C SER A 180 14.66 70.44 -1.86
N VAL A 181 14.07 71.37 -2.61
CA VAL A 181 13.29 71.08 -3.82
C VAL A 181 14.12 70.35 -4.89
N ALA A 182 15.38 70.74 -5.07
CA ALA A 182 16.28 70.08 -6.03
C ALA A 182 16.53 68.60 -5.67
N ASN A 183 16.66 68.30 -4.37
CA ASN A 183 16.81 66.92 -3.90
C ASN A 183 15.51 66.13 -4.05
N LYS A 184 14.34 66.75 -3.81
CA LYS A 184 13.03 66.10 -4.06
C LYS A 184 12.90 65.64 -5.51
N ILE A 185 13.27 66.50 -6.46
CA ILE A 185 13.23 66.18 -7.90
C ILE A 185 14.16 65.00 -8.21
N ALA A 186 15.36 64.98 -7.64
CA ALA A 186 16.29 63.86 -7.84
C ALA A 186 15.72 62.54 -7.28
N ILE A 187 15.03 62.57 -6.14
CA ILE A 187 14.37 61.38 -5.58
C ILE A 187 13.19 60.94 -6.46
N TYR A 188 12.39 61.86 -6.98
CA TYR A 188 11.34 61.51 -7.93
C TYR A 188 11.90 60.93 -9.24
N ASP A 189 13.06 61.41 -9.70
CA ASP A 189 13.77 60.79 -10.83
C ASP A 189 14.22 59.36 -10.53
N GLU A 190 14.64 59.07 -9.30
CA GLU A 190 14.93 57.70 -8.86
C GLU A 190 13.66 56.83 -8.86
N ILE A 191 12.53 57.34 -8.35
CA ILE A 191 11.25 56.63 -8.37
C ILE A 191 10.82 56.34 -9.82
N LEU A 192 10.92 57.31 -10.71
CA LEU A 192 10.55 57.16 -12.12
C LEU A 192 11.48 56.23 -12.91
N ARG A 193 12.71 55.99 -12.45
CA ARG A 193 13.58 54.95 -13.02
C ARG A 193 13.15 53.54 -12.62
N LEU A 194 12.59 53.39 -11.42
CA LEU A 194 12.06 52.12 -10.93
C LEU A 194 10.66 51.86 -11.53
N ARG A 195 9.81 52.90 -11.54
CA ARG A 195 8.44 52.88 -12.07
C ARG A 195 8.21 54.03 -13.04
N HIS A 196 8.51 53.77 -14.30
CA HIS A 196 8.41 54.76 -15.39
C HIS A 196 7.00 55.32 -15.61
N GLU A 197 5.97 54.57 -15.21
CA GLU A 197 4.56 54.92 -15.41
C GLU A 197 3.87 55.39 -14.12
N ASP A 198 4.64 55.74 -13.09
CA ASP A 198 4.08 56.27 -11.83
C ASP A 198 3.56 57.71 -12.03
N VAL A 199 2.24 57.82 -12.20
CA VAL A 199 1.52 59.08 -12.41
C VAL A 199 1.67 60.00 -11.20
N GLU A 200 1.64 59.45 -9.99
CA GLU A 200 1.80 60.24 -8.77
C GLU A 200 3.20 60.86 -8.77
N ALA A 201 4.25 60.07 -8.99
CA ALA A 201 5.62 60.58 -9.02
C ALA A 201 5.81 61.69 -10.07
N LEU A 202 5.18 61.59 -11.25
CA LEU A 202 5.21 62.65 -12.26
C LEU A 202 4.54 63.95 -11.80
N THR A 203 3.37 63.86 -11.17
CA THR A 203 2.61 65.04 -10.69
C THR A 203 3.28 65.71 -9.49
N TYR A 204 3.80 64.94 -8.53
CA TYR A 204 4.54 65.49 -7.39
C TYR A 204 5.92 66.03 -7.79
N LYS A 205 6.54 65.47 -8.84
CA LYS A 205 7.72 66.09 -9.46
C LYS A 205 7.36 67.42 -10.13
N ALA A 206 6.24 67.51 -10.82
CA ALA A 206 5.78 68.75 -11.41
C ALA A 206 5.55 69.83 -10.34
N ASP A 207 5.01 69.46 -9.18
CA ASP A 207 4.88 70.35 -8.01
C ASP A 207 6.24 70.91 -7.54
N ALA A 208 7.21 70.03 -7.31
CA ALA A 208 8.56 70.45 -6.93
C ALA A 208 9.22 71.34 -8.01
N VAL A 209 8.95 71.07 -9.29
CA VAL A 209 9.46 71.91 -10.40
C VAL A 209 8.79 73.29 -10.44
N LEU A 210 7.51 73.40 -10.03
CA LEU A 210 6.84 74.68 -9.86
C LEU A 210 7.45 75.50 -8.71
N GLU A 211 7.81 74.85 -7.60
CA GLU A 211 8.56 75.50 -6.51
C GLU A 211 9.93 76.05 -6.97
N LEU A 212 10.53 75.46 -8.01
CA LEU A 212 11.75 75.99 -8.66
C LEU A 212 11.50 77.09 -9.70
N ASN A 213 10.24 77.51 -9.87
CA ASN A 213 9.83 78.53 -10.84
C ASN A 213 10.10 78.14 -12.31
N GLU A 214 9.96 76.85 -12.63
CA GLU A 214 10.11 76.29 -13.99
C GLU A 214 8.77 75.74 -14.53
N PRO A 215 7.73 76.59 -14.72
CA PRO A 215 6.38 76.12 -14.97
C PRO A 215 6.21 75.37 -16.30
N GLN A 216 7.03 75.66 -17.31
CA GLN A 216 6.95 74.97 -18.62
C GLN A 216 7.31 73.50 -18.49
N TRP A 217 8.29 73.20 -17.64
CA TRP A 217 8.69 71.82 -17.40
C TRP A 217 7.63 71.08 -16.58
N ALA A 218 7.04 71.73 -15.58
CA ALA A 218 5.93 71.17 -14.80
C ALA A 218 4.72 70.83 -15.70
N ALA A 219 4.34 71.72 -16.62
CA ALA A 219 3.23 71.47 -17.55
C ALA A 219 3.51 70.24 -18.45
N ASN A 220 4.75 70.11 -18.95
CA ASN A 220 5.14 68.93 -19.74
C ASN A 220 5.05 67.62 -18.94
N LEU A 221 5.48 67.62 -17.66
CA LEU A 221 5.37 66.46 -16.78
C LEU A 221 3.91 66.09 -16.50
N CYS A 222 3.04 67.08 -16.29
CA CYS A 222 1.61 66.83 -16.08
C CYS A 222 0.92 66.32 -17.35
N HIS A 223 1.30 66.79 -18.53
CA HIS A 223 0.82 66.21 -19.80
C HIS A 223 1.27 64.76 -19.99
N GLN A 224 2.49 64.42 -19.57
CA GLN A 224 2.94 63.02 -19.56
C GLN A 224 2.10 62.17 -18.59
N ALA A 225 1.83 62.69 -17.39
CA ALA A 225 0.97 62.04 -16.40
C ALA A 225 -0.44 61.78 -16.95
N LEU A 226 -1.04 62.77 -17.62
CA LEU A 226 -2.35 62.64 -18.28
C LEU A 226 -2.34 61.71 -19.51
N GLY A 227 -1.18 61.51 -20.13
CA GLY A 227 -1.01 60.51 -21.18
C GLY A 227 -1.13 59.07 -20.67
N ILE A 228 -0.77 58.84 -19.39
CA ILE A 228 -0.85 57.54 -18.71
C ILE A 228 -2.22 57.38 -18.04
N ASP A 229 -2.64 58.37 -17.25
CA ASP A 229 -3.95 58.43 -16.59
C ASP A 229 -4.71 59.71 -16.98
N PRO A 230 -5.58 59.64 -18.01
CA PRO A 230 -6.35 60.77 -18.50
C PRO A 230 -7.34 61.35 -17.47
N ASP A 231 -7.65 60.62 -16.41
CA ASP A 231 -8.61 61.04 -15.38
C ASP A 231 -7.92 61.48 -14.07
N ASN A 232 -6.59 61.66 -14.10
CA ASN A 232 -5.87 62.11 -12.92
C ASN A 232 -6.21 63.57 -12.58
N SER A 233 -6.99 63.75 -11.52
CA SER A 233 -7.44 65.07 -11.06
C SER A 233 -6.29 65.95 -10.55
N HIS A 234 -5.24 65.35 -9.97
CA HIS A 234 -4.09 66.08 -9.45
C HIS A 234 -3.22 66.64 -10.58
N ALA A 235 -3.05 65.89 -11.68
CA ALA A 235 -2.34 66.38 -12.86
C ALA A 235 -3.02 67.61 -13.49
N PHE A 236 -4.36 67.64 -13.56
CA PHE A 236 -5.10 68.83 -14.00
C PHE A 236 -4.93 70.02 -13.05
N TYR A 237 -4.92 69.76 -11.74
CA TYR A 237 -4.67 70.80 -10.75
C TYR A 237 -3.25 71.40 -10.89
N GLN A 238 -2.21 70.56 -10.99
CA GLN A 238 -0.84 71.01 -11.21
C GLN A 238 -0.65 71.74 -12.55
N LEU A 239 -1.39 71.36 -13.61
CA LEU A 239 -1.45 72.14 -14.86
C LEU A 239 -2.02 73.53 -14.66
N ALA A 240 -3.11 73.67 -13.90
CA ALA A 240 -3.69 74.97 -13.59
C ALA A 240 -2.69 75.86 -12.84
N CYS A 241 -1.98 75.30 -11.85
CA CYS A 241 -0.90 76.01 -11.15
C CYS A 241 0.22 76.43 -12.10
N ALA A 242 0.67 75.53 -12.99
CA ALA A 242 1.70 75.83 -13.98
C ALA A 242 1.29 76.94 -14.96
N HIS A 243 0.08 76.89 -15.51
CA HIS A 243 -0.43 77.91 -16.42
C HIS A 243 -0.67 79.26 -15.72
N THR A 244 -1.08 79.25 -14.45
CA THR A 244 -1.19 80.47 -13.63
C THR A 244 0.18 81.12 -13.43
N ALA A 245 1.21 80.33 -13.13
CA ALA A 245 2.59 80.82 -13.02
C ALA A 245 3.15 81.36 -14.35
N MET A 246 2.64 80.89 -15.50
CA MET A 246 2.96 81.45 -16.82
C MET A 246 2.14 82.71 -17.19
N GLY A 247 1.14 83.09 -16.39
CA GLY A 247 0.21 84.18 -16.68
C GLY A 247 -0.87 83.84 -17.71
N GLN A 248 -1.08 82.55 -18.00
CA GLN A 248 -2.09 82.04 -18.93
C GLN A 248 -3.36 81.68 -18.17
N PHE A 249 -4.10 82.70 -17.73
CA PHE A 249 -5.23 82.54 -16.82
C PHE A 249 -6.43 81.81 -17.45
N ASP A 250 -6.68 82.01 -18.75
CA ASP A 250 -7.79 81.34 -19.47
C ASP A 250 -7.62 79.81 -19.50
N GLU A 251 -6.43 79.34 -19.86
CA GLU A 251 -6.07 77.92 -19.83
C GLU A 251 -6.05 77.36 -18.41
N ALA A 252 -5.52 78.12 -17.44
CA ALA A 252 -5.49 77.71 -16.04
C ALA A 252 -6.91 77.41 -15.52
N LEU A 253 -7.89 78.26 -15.81
CA LEU A 253 -9.28 78.05 -15.40
C LEU A 253 -9.92 76.82 -16.04
N ARG A 254 -9.63 76.54 -17.32
CA ARG A 254 -10.12 75.33 -17.98
C ARG A 254 -9.61 74.06 -17.28
N TYR A 255 -8.31 74.01 -17.00
CA TYR A 255 -7.73 72.85 -16.29
C TYR A 255 -8.22 72.76 -14.84
N LEU A 256 -8.43 73.89 -14.18
CA LEU A 256 -8.97 73.93 -12.83
C LEU A 256 -10.41 73.41 -12.77
N ALA A 257 -11.25 73.80 -13.73
CA ALA A 257 -12.62 73.27 -13.85
C ALA A 257 -12.61 71.75 -14.07
N GLU A 258 -11.72 71.24 -14.92
CA GLU A 258 -11.55 69.80 -15.14
C GLU A 258 -11.03 69.04 -13.91
N ALA A 259 -10.21 69.69 -13.06
CA ALA A 259 -9.76 69.13 -11.78
C ALA A 259 -10.89 69.05 -10.75
N ILE A 260 -11.63 70.15 -10.54
CA ILE A 260 -12.75 70.24 -9.58
C ILE A 260 -13.85 69.23 -9.93
N LYS A 261 -14.19 69.13 -11.22
CA LYS A 261 -15.20 68.20 -11.72
C LYS A 261 -14.89 66.74 -11.39
N ARG A 262 -13.61 66.38 -11.34
CA ARG A 262 -13.15 65.03 -10.97
C ARG A 262 -13.08 64.86 -9.46
N ARG A 263 -12.59 65.88 -8.75
CA ARG A 263 -12.50 65.90 -7.29
C ARG A 263 -12.92 67.27 -6.76
N GLU A 264 -14.12 67.31 -6.18
CA GLU A 264 -14.71 68.52 -5.61
C GLU A 264 -13.87 69.11 -4.47
N SER A 265 -13.02 68.32 -3.79
CA SER A 265 -12.17 68.82 -2.69
C SER A 265 -11.23 69.95 -3.12
N TYR A 266 -10.83 69.99 -4.40
CA TYR A 266 -9.98 71.05 -4.92
C TYR A 266 -10.65 72.43 -4.84
N ARG A 267 -11.99 72.50 -4.80
CA ARG A 267 -12.72 73.77 -4.68
C ARG A 267 -12.33 74.56 -3.44
N ASP A 268 -12.10 73.85 -2.33
CA ASP A 268 -11.68 74.47 -1.07
C ASP A 268 -10.16 74.73 -1.05
N GLU A 269 -9.37 73.87 -1.70
CA GLU A 269 -7.90 73.97 -1.76
C GLU A 269 -7.43 75.18 -2.57
N ILE A 270 -8.14 75.55 -3.64
CA ILE A 270 -7.80 76.69 -4.52
C ILE A 270 -7.71 78.02 -3.78
N LEU A 271 -8.59 78.25 -2.81
CA LEU A 271 -8.65 79.50 -2.05
C LEU A 271 -7.47 79.64 -1.08
N VAL A 272 -6.80 78.53 -0.75
CA VAL A 272 -5.71 78.47 0.22
C VAL A 272 -4.35 78.42 -0.46
N ASP A 273 -4.28 77.91 -1.70
CA ASP A 273 -3.04 77.72 -2.42
C ASP A 273 -2.39 79.05 -2.85
N SER A 274 -1.14 79.26 -2.42
CA SER A 274 -0.36 80.44 -2.77
C SER A 274 -0.10 80.55 -4.28
N ALA A 275 -0.02 79.44 -5.02
CA ALA A 275 0.27 79.45 -6.45
C ALA A 275 -0.91 79.97 -7.29
N LEU A 276 -2.13 79.85 -6.76
CA LEU A 276 -3.38 80.23 -7.44
C LEU A 276 -3.94 81.58 -6.97
N GLN A 277 -3.32 82.24 -5.98
CA GLN A 277 -3.72 83.59 -5.54
C GLN A 277 -3.87 84.61 -6.67
N PRO A 278 -2.94 84.70 -7.66
CA PRO A 278 -3.09 85.65 -8.76
C PRO A 278 -4.34 85.40 -9.61
N LEU A 279 -4.79 84.14 -9.67
CA LEU A 279 -6.02 83.76 -10.37
C LEU A 279 -7.25 84.07 -9.50
N ALA A 280 -7.21 83.74 -8.21
CA ALA A 280 -8.30 83.98 -7.26
C ALA A 280 -8.63 85.47 -7.05
N GLU A 281 -7.64 86.36 -7.18
CA GLU A 281 -7.84 87.82 -7.11
C GLU A 281 -8.32 88.43 -8.44
N SER A 282 -8.28 87.68 -9.53
CA SER A 282 -8.69 88.15 -10.85
C SER A 282 -10.20 88.03 -11.06
N GLU A 283 -10.81 88.97 -11.79
CA GLU A 283 -12.23 88.89 -12.22
C GLU A 283 -12.55 87.59 -12.97
N VAL A 284 -11.53 86.93 -13.52
CA VAL A 284 -11.64 85.67 -14.28
C VAL A 284 -11.98 84.48 -13.37
N PHE A 285 -11.78 84.57 -12.04
CA PHE A 285 -12.21 83.52 -11.11
C PHE A 285 -13.73 83.45 -10.95
N GLU A 286 -14.46 84.56 -11.11
CA GLU A 286 -15.94 84.53 -11.12
C GLU A 286 -16.49 83.75 -12.32
N GLU A 287 -15.70 83.62 -13.39
CA GLU A 287 -16.04 82.80 -14.55
C GLU A 287 -15.86 81.30 -14.27
N LEU A 288 -15.14 80.89 -13.21
CA LEU A 288 -14.90 79.48 -12.90
C LEU A 288 -16.22 78.72 -12.69
N ASP A 289 -17.16 79.28 -11.92
CA ASP A 289 -18.48 78.66 -11.71
C ASP A 289 -19.26 78.51 -13.04
N GLN A 290 -19.08 79.45 -13.98
CA GLN A 290 -19.67 79.37 -15.32
C GLN A 290 -18.97 78.33 -16.21
N VAL A 291 -17.64 78.23 -16.12
CA VAL A 291 -16.83 77.26 -16.88
C VAL A 291 -17.13 75.83 -16.40
N ILE A 292 -17.29 75.62 -15.09
CA ILE A 292 -17.73 74.34 -14.51
C ILE A 292 -19.13 73.99 -15.03
N ALA A 293 -20.06 74.95 -15.10
CA ALA A 293 -21.41 74.72 -15.61
C ALA A 293 -21.45 74.41 -17.12
N ASN A 294 -20.50 74.97 -17.90
CA ASN A 294 -20.46 74.86 -19.37
C ASN A 294 -19.58 73.71 -19.90
N THR A 295 -18.73 73.09 -19.06
CA THR A 295 -17.89 71.96 -19.49
C THR A 295 -18.71 70.66 -19.44
N PRO A 296 -19.00 70.00 -20.58
CA PRO A 296 -19.84 68.80 -20.61
C PRO A 296 -19.20 67.67 -19.80
N SER A 297 -19.97 67.02 -18.91
CA SER A 297 -19.54 65.88 -18.08
C SER A 297 -18.70 64.87 -18.87
N PRO A 298 -17.57 64.35 -18.35
CA PRO A 298 -16.89 63.26 -19.03
C PRO A 298 -17.89 62.12 -19.07
N GLN A 299 -18.20 61.62 -20.26
CA GLN A 299 -19.00 60.43 -20.38
C GLN A 299 -18.30 59.34 -19.58
N SER A 300 -18.98 58.77 -18.59
CA SER A 300 -18.54 57.55 -17.95
C SER A 300 -18.40 56.50 -19.04
N GLY A 301 -17.16 56.27 -19.48
CA GLY A 301 -16.82 55.16 -20.34
C GLY A 301 -17.24 53.89 -19.62
N GLY A 302 -18.38 53.35 -20.03
CA GLY A 302 -18.86 52.07 -19.56
C GLY A 302 -17.77 51.04 -19.80
N LYS A 303 -17.13 50.58 -18.73
CA LYS A 303 -16.44 49.30 -18.75
C LYS A 303 -17.53 48.24 -18.81
N GLY A 304 -17.72 47.74 -20.03
CA GLY A 304 -18.49 46.55 -20.32
C GLY A 304 -17.94 45.34 -19.55
N SER A 305 -18.90 44.45 -19.29
CA SER A 305 -18.87 43.05 -18.83
C SER A 305 -17.53 42.32 -18.81
#